data_AF-A0A6C0JWT4-F1
#
_entry.id   AF-A0A6C0JWT4-F1
#
_cell.length_a   1.000
_cell.length_b   1.000
_cell.length_c   1.000
_cell.angle_alpha   90.00
_cell.angle_beta   90.00
_cell.angle_gamma   90.00
#
_symmetry.space_group_name_H-M   'P 1'
#
loop_
_entity.id
_entity.type
_entity.pdbx_description
1 polymer ?
#
loop_
_entity_poly.entity_id
_entity_poly.type
_entity_poly.pdbx_seq_one_letter_code
_entity_poly.pdbx_strand_id
1 'polypeptide(L)'
;MLSEHIVIPNKLWTGIYQTGSSVICDPPVLDTDIDYIICTPSFSAFDKFVVDAGFRYTSNDEEGYVLQNNGFFCYRRDNLNLIVTESNDWYLKWVAATKLAKKLNLLQKKDRIILFQYILYGVI
;
A
#
# COMPACT_ATOMS: atom_id res chain seq x y z
N MET A 1 -0.67 10.99 -10.47
CA MET A 1 -0.53 9.58 -10.94
C MET A 1 0.82 9.05 -10.48
N LEU A 2 0.99 7.74 -10.20
CA LEU A 2 2.30 7.21 -9.74
C LEU A 2 3.46 7.58 -10.67
N SER A 3 3.21 7.58 -11.98
CA SER A 3 4.19 7.94 -13.02
C SER A 3 4.72 9.37 -12.95
N GLU A 4 4.03 10.28 -12.24
CA GLU A 4 4.52 11.65 -11.99
C GLU A 4 5.62 11.67 -10.91
N HIS A 5 5.72 10.62 -10.11
CA HIS A 5 6.70 10.49 -9.03
C HIS A 5 7.79 9.47 -9.36
N ILE A 6 7.42 8.32 -9.94
CA ILE A 6 8.34 7.25 -10.31
C ILE A 6 7.79 6.42 -11.48
N VAL A 7 8.63 6.15 -12.47
CA VAL A 7 8.31 5.23 -13.58
C VAL A 7 8.91 3.86 -13.25
N ILE A 8 8.09 2.97 -12.69
CA ILE A 8 8.50 1.61 -12.34
C ILE A 8 8.51 0.75 -13.62
N PRO A 9 9.64 0.13 -14.02
CA PRO A 9 9.69 -0.76 -15.16
C PRO A 9 8.65 -1.89 -15.05
N ASN A 10 7.91 -2.16 -16.15
CA ASN A 10 6.83 -3.15 -16.17
C ASN A 10 7.25 -4.56 -15.71
N LYS A 11 8.53 -4.92 -15.90
CA LYS A 11 9.07 -6.22 -15.43
C LYS A 11 9.15 -6.35 -13.90
N LEU A 12 9.03 -5.24 -13.16
CA LEU A 12 9.16 -5.21 -11.71
C LEU A 12 7.80 -5.23 -11.00
N TRP A 13 6.68 -5.31 -11.72
CA TRP A 13 5.37 -5.37 -11.09
C TRP A 13 4.39 -6.21 -11.90
N THR A 14 3.45 -6.84 -11.19
CA THR A 14 2.31 -7.57 -11.75
C THR A 14 0.97 -6.89 -11.43
N GLY A 15 0.95 -6.01 -10.43
CA GLY A 15 -0.17 -5.11 -10.17
C GLY A 15 0.26 -3.84 -9.43
N ILE A 16 -0.39 -2.72 -9.73
CA ILE A 16 -0.26 -1.45 -9.02
C ILE A 16 -1.67 -0.89 -8.81
N TYR A 17 -2.01 -0.48 -7.59
CA TYR A 17 -3.31 0.12 -7.28
C TYR A 17 -3.16 1.24 -6.24
N GLN A 18 -3.83 2.37 -6.48
CA GLN A 18 -3.84 3.47 -5.51
C GLN A 18 -4.76 3.13 -4.34
N THR A 19 -4.29 3.38 -3.12
CA THR A 19 -5.00 3.08 -1.88
C THR A 19 -4.89 4.26 -0.92
N GLY A 20 -5.25 4.06 0.34
CA GLY A 20 -5.12 5.09 1.38
C GLY A 20 -6.31 6.03 1.46
N SER A 21 -6.25 6.92 2.45
CA SER A 21 -7.39 7.77 2.82
C SER A 21 -7.72 8.82 1.76
N SER A 22 -6.73 9.28 0.98
CA SER A 22 -6.88 10.27 -0.10
C SER A 22 -7.76 9.79 -1.26
N VAL A 23 -7.93 8.46 -1.45
CA VAL A 23 -8.80 7.89 -2.49
C VAL A 23 -10.02 7.16 -1.94
N ILE A 24 -10.00 6.77 -0.66
CA ILE A 24 -11.11 6.11 0.01
C ILE A 24 -12.17 7.12 0.45
N CYS A 25 -11.77 8.28 0.97
CA CYS A 25 -12.68 9.25 1.56
C CYS A 25 -13.23 10.24 0.52
N ASP A 26 -14.48 10.61 0.69
CA ASP A 26 -15.17 11.70 -0.01
C ASP A 26 -15.86 12.61 1.03
N PRO A 27 -15.34 13.82 1.32
CA PRO A 27 -14.24 14.47 0.61
C PRO A 27 -12.86 13.84 0.87
N PRO A 28 -11.91 13.98 -0.06
CA PRO A 28 -10.57 13.40 0.10
C PRO A 28 -9.81 14.06 1.24
N VAL A 29 -9.04 13.25 1.97
CA VAL A 29 -8.08 13.74 2.97
C VAL A 29 -6.85 14.26 2.20
N LEU A 30 -6.54 15.55 2.36
CA LEU A 30 -5.48 16.22 1.58
C LEU A 30 -4.12 16.23 2.28
N ASP A 31 -4.10 16.10 3.62
CA ASP A 31 -2.89 16.08 4.44
C ASP A 31 -2.53 14.63 4.80
N THR A 32 -2.24 13.84 3.78
CA THR A 32 -1.93 12.40 3.92
C THR A 32 -0.99 11.94 2.82
N ASP A 33 -0.29 10.84 3.07
CA ASP A 33 0.54 10.18 2.06
C ASP A 33 -0.30 9.75 0.85
N ILE A 34 0.33 9.73 -0.32
CA ILE A 34 -0.19 9.08 -1.52
C ILE A 34 0.24 7.61 -1.42
N ASP A 35 -0.71 6.73 -1.12
CA ASP A 35 -0.43 5.32 -0.95
C ASP A 35 -0.66 4.51 -2.24
N TYR A 36 0.28 3.62 -2.55
CA TYR A 36 0.12 2.60 -3.60
C TYR A 36 0.44 1.20 -3.06
N ILE A 37 -0.43 0.24 -3.34
CA ILE A 37 -0.14 -1.19 -3.17
C ILE A 37 0.42 -1.74 -4.49
N ILE A 38 1.52 -2.48 -4.41
CA ILE A 38 2.25 -3.03 -5.54
C ILE A 38 2.50 -4.52 -5.31
N CYS A 39 2.13 -5.34 -6.30
CA CYS A 39 2.55 -6.74 -6.38
C CYS A 39 3.79 -6.81 -7.26
N THR A 40 4.89 -7.35 -6.74
CA THR A 40 6.14 -7.57 -7.50
C THR A 40 6.40 -9.06 -7.71
N PRO A 41 6.93 -9.48 -8.87
CA PRO A 41 7.39 -10.86 -9.07
C PRO A 41 8.75 -11.13 -8.42
N SER A 42 9.49 -10.10 -8.00
CA SER A 42 10.80 -10.23 -7.36
C SER A 42 11.06 -9.04 -6.44
N PHE A 43 11.11 -9.30 -5.14
CA PHE A 43 11.39 -8.31 -4.13
C PHE A 43 12.79 -7.74 -4.27
N SER A 44 13.82 -8.59 -4.45
CA SER A 44 15.21 -8.13 -4.55
C SER A 44 15.45 -7.17 -5.72
N ALA A 45 14.83 -7.44 -6.88
CA ALA A 45 14.93 -6.55 -8.03
C ALA A 45 14.16 -5.24 -7.83
N PHE A 46 12.99 -5.32 -7.18
CA PHE A 46 12.17 -4.15 -6.87
C PHE A 46 12.85 -3.26 -5.82
N ASP A 47 13.30 -3.84 -4.72
CA ASP A 47 14.02 -3.20 -3.61
C ASP A 47 15.21 -2.40 -4.15
N LYS A 48 16.08 -3.07 -4.92
CA LYS A 48 17.23 -2.41 -5.55
C LYS A 48 16.79 -1.18 -6.35
N PHE A 49 15.75 -1.32 -7.18
CA PHE A 49 15.27 -0.23 -8.01
C PHE A 49 14.72 0.95 -7.19
N VAL A 50 13.89 0.71 -6.18
CA VAL A 50 13.30 1.80 -5.39
C VAL A 50 14.30 2.47 -4.45
N VAL A 51 15.24 1.71 -3.90
CA VAL A 51 16.35 2.27 -3.10
C VAL A 51 17.27 3.12 -3.98
N ASP A 52 17.64 2.65 -5.18
CA ASP A 52 18.42 3.44 -6.15
C ASP A 52 17.64 4.71 -6.59
N ALA A 53 16.30 4.68 -6.53
CA ALA A 53 15.43 5.83 -6.78
C ALA A 53 15.23 6.75 -5.54
N GLY A 54 15.91 6.50 -4.43
CA GLY A 54 15.90 7.34 -3.23
C GLY A 54 14.79 7.04 -2.23
N PHE A 55 14.08 5.93 -2.37
CA PHE A 55 13.12 5.49 -1.36
C PHE A 55 13.84 4.88 -0.16
N ARG A 56 13.22 5.03 1.02
CA ARG A 56 13.70 4.43 2.27
C ARG A 56 12.70 3.40 2.76
N TYR A 57 13.24 2.30 3.28
CA TYR A 57 12.43 1.29 3.94
C TYR A 57 11.84 1.84 5.24
N THR A 58 10.54 1.65 5.47
CA THR A 58 9.83 2.16 6.66
C THR A 58 9.00 1.10 7.38
N SER A 59 9.11 -0.18 7.01
CA SER A 59 8.32 -1.27 7.59
C SER A 59 8.64 -1.59 9.07
N ASN A 60 9.50 -0.80 9.73
CA ASN A 60 9.88 -1.02 11.13
C ASN A 60 9.40 0.07 12.10
N ASP A 61 8.77 1.17 11.62
CA ASP A 61 8.38 2.29 12.48
C ASP A 61 6.85 2.44 12.66
N GLU A 62 6.45 2.28 13.93
CA GLU A 62 5.52 3.10 14.72
C GLU A 62 3.98 2.95 14.71
N GLU A 63 3.31 2.16 13.86
CA GLU A 63 1.81 2.08 13.91
C GLU A 63 1.19 0.69 14.14
N GLY A 64 1.73 -0.10 15.08
CA GLY A 64 0.99 -1.23 15.69
C GLY A 64 0.67 -2.43 14.78
N TYR A 65 1.12 -2.44 13.52
CA TYR A 65 1.19 -3.65 12.73
C TYR A 65 2.42 -4.43 13.17
N VAL A 66 2.25 -5.61 13.76
CA VAL A 66 3.35 -6.55 14.00
C VAL A 66 3.79 -7.07 12.63
N LEU A 67 4.69 -6.34 11.98
CA LEU A 67 5.07 -6.52 10.56
C LEU A 67 6.05 -7.66 10.30
N GLN A 68 6.61 -8.28 11.34
CA GLN A 68 7.70 -9.25 11.18
C GLN A 68 7.33 -10.56 10.44
N ASN A 69 6.07 -10.77 10.02
CA ASN A 69 5.66 -11.98 9.28
C ASN A 69 4.59 -11.78 8.19
N ASN A 70 4.22 -10.55 7.81
CA ASN A 70 3.03 -10.32 6.98
C ASN A 70 3.25 -10.30 5.46
N GLY A 71 4.47 -10.58 4.97
CA GLY A 71 4.73 -10.75 3.53
C GLY A 71 4.62 -9.47 2.68
N PHE A 72 4.79 -8.30 3.30
CA PHE A 72 4.87 -7.03 2.59
C PHE A 72 5.90 -6.08 3.22
N PHE A 73 6.27 -5.06 2.46
CA PHE A 73 7.31 -4.08 2.77
C PHE A 73 6.82 -2.67 2.42
N CYS A 74 7.18 -1.68 3.22
CA CYS A 74 6.82 -0.29 2.99
C CYS A 74 8.05 0.54 2.63
N TYR A 75 7.92 1.35 1.59
CA TYR A 75 8.93 2.30 1.15
C TYR A 75 8.35 3.70 1.08
N ARG A 76 9.05 4.68 1.62
CA ARG A 76 8.63 6.09 1.54
C ARG A 76 9.68 6.97 0.87
N ARG A 77 9.18 7.97 0.14
CA ARG A 77 9.95 9.10 -0.37
C ARG A 77 9.00 10.30 -0.48
N ASP A 78 9.33 11.38 0.23
CA ASP A 78 8.45 12.55 0.37
C ASP A 78 7.05 12.12 0.87
N ASN A 79 5.98 12.52 0.18
CA ASN A 79 4.60 12.16 0.48
C ASN A 79 4.12 10.90 -0.26
N LEU A 80 5.02 10.08 -0.83
CA LEU A 80 4.68 8.86 -1.55
C LEU A 80 5.04 7.64 -0.70
N ASN A 81 4.04 6.78 -0.46
CA ASN A 81 4.19 5.53 0.27
C ASN A 81 3.88 4.33 -0.64
N LEU A 82 4.85 3.44 -0.80
CA LEU A 82 4.73 2.22 -1.59
C LEU A 82 4.66 1.02 -0.64
N ILE A 83 3.54 0.32 -0.69
CA ILE A 83 3.30 -0.95 0.01
C ILE A 83 3.55 -2.05 -1.01
N VAL A 84 4.49 -2.94 -0.76
CA VAL A 84 5.02 -3.89 -1.75
C VAL A 84 4.88 -5.31 -1.21
N THR A 85 4.32 -6.21 -2.01
CA THR A 85 4.20 -7.64 -1.67
C THR A 85 4.57 -8.52 -2.86
N GLU A 86 5.04 -9.74 -2.59
CA GLU A 86 5.17 -10.80 -3.60
C GLU A 86 3.91 -11.69 -3.67
N SER A 87 2.96 -11.52 -2.74
CA SER A 87 1.73 -12.32 -2.68
C SER A 87 0.60 -11.70 -3.49
N ASN A 88 0.29 -12.31 -4.63
CA ASN A 88 -0.83 -11.87 -5.47
C ASN A 88 -2.19 -12.00 -4.76
N ASP A 89 -2.41 -13.04 -3.95
CA ASP A 89 -3.64 -13.17 -3.15
C ASP A 89 -3.78 -12.01 -2.16
N TRP A 90 -2.70 -11.67 -1.47
CA TRP A 90 -2.70 -10.58 -0.49
C TRP A 90 -2.90 -9.21 -1.17
N TYR A 91 -2.26 -8.99 -2.32
CA TYR A 91 -2.50 -7.83 -3.18
C TYR A 91 -3.98 -7.70 -3.57
N LEU A 92 -4.60 -8.79 -4.06
CA LEU A 92 -6.00 -8.78 -4.48
C LEU A 92 -6.95 -8.48 -3.31
N LYS A 93 -6.69 -9.04 -2.12
CA LYS A 93 -7.42 -8.72 -0.89
C LYS A 93 -7.29 -7.25 -0.51
N TRP A 94 -6.10 -6.68 -0.59
CA TRP A 94 -5.87 -5.25 -0.33
C TRP A 94 -6.65 -4.36 -1.30
N VAL A 95 -6.63 -4.70 -2.59
CA VAL A 95 -7.40 -3.98 -3.62
C VAL A 95 -8.91 -4.09 -3.35
N ALA A 96 -9.40 -5.28 -2.98
CA ALA A 96 -10.80 -5.48 -2.62
C ALA A 96 -11.20 -4.64 -1.39
N ALA A 97 -10.38 -4.64 -0.34
CA ALA A 97 -10.59 -3.82 0.85
C ALA A 97 -10.63 -2.33 0.51
N THR A 98 -9.70 -1.85 -0.31
CA THR A 98 -9.67 -0.46 -0.78
C THR A 98 -10.95 -0.09 -1.53
N LYS A 99 -11.38 -0.92 -2.47
CA LYS A 99 -12.61 -0.70 -3.26
C LYS A 99 -13.85 -0.67 -2.39
N LEU A 100 -13.95 -1.59 -1.43
CA LEU A 100 -15.09 -1.64 -0.52
C LEU A 100 -15.11 -0.45 0.44
N ALA A 101 -13.95 -0.09 1.02
CA ALA A 101 -13.81 1.08 1.88
C ALA A 101 -14.24 2.36 1.14
N LYS A 102 -13.80 2.51 -0.11
CA LYS A 102 -14.19 3.64 -0.98
C LYS A 102 -15.68 3.65 -1.25
N LYS A 103 -16.26 2.50 -1.61
CA LYS A 103 -17.71 2.39 -1.88
C LYS A 103 -18.56 2.76 -0.65
N LEU A 104 -18.09 2.43 0.54
CA LEU A 104 -18.74 2.75 1.80
C LEU A 104 -18.40 4.16 2.33
N ASN A 105 -17.48 4.87 1.67
CA ASN A 105 -16.95 6.15 2.11
C ASN A 105 -16.50 6.13 3.59
N LEU A 106 -15.65 5.19 3.97
CA LEU A 106 -15.21 5.03 5.37
C LEU A 106 -14.28 6.17 5.80
N LEU A 107 -14.85 7.21 6.41
CA LEU A 107 -14.13 8.41 6.85
C LEU A 107 -13.27 8.18 8.09
N GLN A 108 -13.68 7.31 9.00
CA GLN A 108 -12.97 7.06 10.26
C GLN A 108 -11.79 6.10 10.05
N LYS A 109 -10.59 6.47 10.52
CA LYS A 109 -9.37 5.63 10.41
C LYS A 109 -9.61 4.24 11.02
N LYS A 110 -10.27 4.19 12.17
CA LYS A 110 -10.58 2.93 12.89
C LYS A 110 -11.41 1.97 12.03
N ASP A 111 -12.44 2.45 11.35
CA ASP A 111 -13.32 1.60 10.53
C ASP A 111 -12.60 1.03 9.32
N ARG A 112 -11.72 1.84 8.69
CA ARG A 112 -10.84 1.35 7.62
C ARG A 112 -9.90 0.26 8.12
N ILE A 113 -9.27 0.46 9.28
CA ILE A 113 -8.36 -0.54 9.86
C ILE A 113 -9.10 -1.86 10.10
N ILE A 114 -10.29 -1.81 10.72
CA ILE A 114 -11.11 -3.00 10.99
C ILE A 114 -11.46 -3.73 9.68
N LEU A 115 -11.91 -2.99 8.65
CA LEU A 115 -12.25 -3.59 7.36
C LEU A 115 -11.04 -4.28 6.71
N PHE A 116 -9.87 -3.62 6.73
CA PHE A 116 -8.65 -4.17 6.16
C PHE A 116 -8.19 -5.41 6.95
N GLN A 117 -8.22 -5.37 8.29
CA GLN A 117 -7.88 -6.52 9.13
C GLN A 117 -8.80 -7.72 8.84
N TYR A 118 -10.09 -7.48 8.72
CA TYR A 118 -11.06 -8.53 8.40
C TYR A 118 -10.80 -9.16 7.03
N ILE A 119 -10.57 -8.36 5.99
CA ILE A 119 -10.37 -8.87 4.63
C ILE A 119 -9.00 -9.55 4.46
N LEU A 120 -7.95 -8.99 5.07
CA LEU A 120 -6.59 -9.51 4.91
C LEU A 120 -6.35 -10.76 5.77
N TYR A 121 -6.93 -10.80 6.97
CA TYR A 121 -6.57 -11.79 8.00
C TYR A 121 -7.76 -12.55 8.59
N GLY A 122 -9.01 -12.13 8.33
CA GLY A 122 -10.20 -12.75 8.92
C GLY A 122 -10.41 -12.42 10.39
N VAL A 123 -9.78 -11.36 10.90
CA VAL A 123 -9.83 -10.95 12.32
C VAL A 123 -10.51 -9.58 12.44
N ILE A 124 -11.28 -9.40 13.52
CA ILE A 124 -11.95 -8.13 13.91
C ILE A 124 -11.33 -7.64 15.22
#